data_AF-A0A497I223-F1
#
_entry.id   AF-A0A497I223-F1
#
_cell.length_a   1.000
_cell.length_b   1.000
_cell.length_c   1.000
_cell.angle_alpha   90.00
_cell.angle_beta   90.00
_cell.angle_gamma   90.00
#
_symmetry.space_group_name_H-M   'P 1'
#
loop_
_entity.id
_entity.type
_entity.pdbx_description
1 polymer ?
#
loop_
_entity_poly.entity_id
_entity_poly.type
_entity_poly.pdbx_seq_one_letter_code
_entity_poly.pdbx_strand_id
1 'polypeptide(L)'
;MAEEGPVVFTRRASGLVREVGIFTAMAIGLTHTIGGGINNYMVQMPYSAPGSNVPAAFAIAGLFTLFTAVSYSMLGVAMPRTGGDYIYISRSINPVLGFVTSWGFWLTELLSLGIIAYIDIPFWGTAFRIYGSASGSESAFDTATTLSENQGVILTLAIIICIVSALVTYLGTRVYSWIINIGLVAGIL
;
A
#
# COMPACT_ATOMS: atom_id res chain seq x y z
N MET A 1 5.75 15.88 43.73
CA MET A 1 5.93 14.74 42.80
C MET A 1 4.64 13.96 42.85
N ALA A 2 3.80 14.10 41.82
CA ALA A 2 2.49 13.43 41.80
C ALA A 2 2.70 11.94 41.58
N GLU A 3 2.04 11.14 42.41
CA GLU A 3 2.12 9.69 42.43
C GLU A 3 1.49 9.13 41.14
N GLU A 4 2.32 8.57 40.25
CA GLU A 4 1.85 7.88 39.05
C GLU A 4 1.14 6.59 39.47
N GLY A 5 -0.15 6.48 39.15
CA GLY A 5 -0.97 5.31 39.46
C GLY A 5 -0.39 4.01 38.90
N PRO A 6 -0.79 2.85 39.46
CA PRO A 6 -0.16 1.57 39.18
C PRO A 6 -0.26 1.22 37.69
N VAL A 7 0.89 1.20 37.01
CA VAL A 7 0.99 0.70 35.65
C VAL A 7 0.66 -0.79 35.64
N VAL A 8 -0.46 -1.15 34.99
CA VAL A 8 -0.99 -2.52 34.85
C VAL A 8 -0.13 -3.42 33.95
N PHE A 9 1.13 -3.04 33.71
CA PHE A 9 2.05 -3.77 32.85
C PHE A 9 3.40 -3.99 33.56
N THR A 10 3.76 -5.26 33.74
CA THR A 10 4.97 -5.73 34.44
C THR A 10 6.27 -5.54 33.66
N ARG A 11 6.24 -5.04 32.41
CA ARG A 11 7.42 -4.70 31.60
C ARG A 11 7.14 -3.44 30.79
N ARG A 12 8.07 -2.47 30.85
CA ARG A 12 8.04 -1.24 30.02
C ARG A 12 7.96 -1.64 28.53
N ALA A 13 7.20 -0.86 27.75
CA ALA A 13 7.11 -1.00 26.29
C ALA A 13 8.51 -1.10 25.65
N SER A 14 8.60 -1.72 24.46
CA SER A 14 9.79 -2.26 23.79
C SER A 14 10.95 -1.30 23.47
N GLY A 15 11.11 -0.18 24.17
CA GLY A 15 12.14 0.84 23.93
C GLY A 15 11.93 1.65 22.64
N LEU A 16 10.91 1.31 21.83
CA LEU A 16 10.58 2.01 20.60
C LEU A 16 9.91 3.36 20.92
N VAL A 17 10.43 4.43 20.34
CA VAL A 17 9.79 5.74 20.37
C VAL A 17 8.60 5.71 19.42
N ARG A 18 7.45 6.24 19.86
CA ARG A 18 6.27 6.39 19.01
C ARG A 18 6.49 7.53 18.02
N GLU A 19 6.93 7.19 16.80
CA GLU A 19 7.18 8.17 15.73
C GLU A 19 5.99 8.39 14.80
N VAL A 20 5.09 7.40 14.69
CA VAL A 20 3.95 7.43 13.77
C VAL A 20 2.71 7.99 14.49
N GLY A 21 2.21 9.12 14.01
CA GLY A 21 0.97 9.74 14.45
C GLY A 21 -0.27 9.12 13.83
N ILE A 22 -1.46 9.53 14.28
CA ILE A 22 -2.75 9.01 13.78
C ILE A 22 -2.90 9.28 12.27
N PHE A 23 -2.57 10.49 11.83
CA PHE A 23 -2.67 10.85 10.41
C PHE A 23 -1.79 9.96 9.55
N THR A 24 -0.51 9.79 9.92
CA THR A 24 0.40 8.89 9.22
C THR A 24 -0.09 7.44 9.24
N ALA A 25 -0.60 6.96 10.38
CA ALA A 25 -1.13 5.59 10.49
C ALA A 25 -2.31 5.36 9.54
N MET A 26 -3.20 6.34 9.40
CA MET A 26 -4.29 6.32 8.42
C MET A 26 -3.75 6.41 6.98
N ALA A 27 -2.80 7.31 6.75
CA ALA A 27 -2.22 7.55 5.44
C ALA A 27 -1.55 6.30 4.87
N ILE A 28 -0.78 5.56 5.69
CA ILE A 28 -0.16 4.28 5.30
C ILE A 28 -1.22 3.30 4.78
N GLY A 29 -2.35 3.16 5.48
CA GLY A 29 -3.43 2.27 5.05
C GLY A 29 -4.12 2.73 3.76
N LEU A 30 -4.33 4.04 3.59
CA LEU A 30 -4.91 4.61 2.38
C LEU A 30 -3.99 4.42 1.17
N THR A 31 -2.72 4.82 1.27
CA THR A 31 -1.75 4.68 0.18
C THR A 31 -1.41 3.22 -0.16
N HIS A 32 -1.61 2.30 0.79
CA HIS A 32 -1.46 0.87 0.52
C HIS A 32 -2.63 0.31 -0.33
N THR A 33 -3.83 0.88 -0.19
CA THR A 33 -5.05 0.38 -0.86
C THR A 33 -5.36 1.13 -2.15
N ILE A 34 -4.99 2.40 -2.22
CA ILE A 34 -5.03 3.22 -3.43
C ILE A 34 -3.81 2.84 -4.27
N GLY A 35 -4.03 2.29 -5.46
CA GLY A 35 -2.95 1.80 -6.31
C GLY A 35 -3.49 1.18 -7.58
N GLY A 36 -2.84 0.12 -8.09
CA GLY A 36 -3.18 -0.53 -9.36
C GLY A 36 -4.67 -0.91 -9.52
N GLY A 37 -5.36 -1.22 -8.42
CA GLY A 37 -6.82 -1.40 -8.37
C GLY A 37 -7.59 -0.23 -9.01
N ILE A 38 -7.41 0.96 -8.44
CA ILE A 38 -8.13 2.17 -8.85
C ILE A 38 -7.46 2.78 -10.08
N ASN A 39 -6.13 2.86 -10.10
CA ASN A 39 -5.41 3.58 -11.16
C ASN A 39 -5.42 2.81 -12.49
N ASN A 40 -5.16 1.51 -12.47
CA ASN A 40 -5.08 0.72 -13.70
C ASN A 40 -6.46 0.11 -14.05
N TYR A 41 -7.02 -0.70 -13.16
CA TYR A 41 -8.21 -1.47 -13.51
C TYR A 41 -9.47 -0.62 -13.68
N MET A 42 -9.62 0.51 -12.98
CA MET A 42 -10.77 1.39 -13.23
C MET A 42 -10.79 1.94 -14.66
N VAL A 43 -9.61 2.22 -15.24
CA VAL A 43 -9.47 2.75 -16.60
C VAL A 43 -9.51 1.62 -17.63
N GLN A 44 -8.92 0.48 -17.33
CA GLN A 44 -8.78 -0.64 -18.28
C GLN A 44 -10.06 -1.48 -18.42
N MET A 45 -10.81 -1.70 -17.34
CA MET A 45 -11.95 -2.63 -17.32
C MET A 45 -13.10 -2.27 -18.27
N PRO A 46 -13.46 -0.99 -18.47
CA PRO A 46 -14.46 -0.63 -19.49
C PRO A 46 -14.08 -1.05 -20.91
N TYR A 47 -12.78 -1.11 -21.20
CA TYR A 47 -12.26 -1.55 -22.50
C TYR A 47 -12.13 -3.08 -22.59
N SER A 48 -11.54 -3.73 -21.58
CA SER A 48 -11.28 -5.18 -21.61
C SER A 48 -12.51 -6.03 -21.33
N ALA A 49 -13.47 -5.52 -20.56
CA ALA A 49 -14.74 -6.17 -20.23
C ALA A 49 -15.91 -5.18 -20.39
N PRO A 50 -16.35 -4.91 -21.63
CA PRO A 50 -17.47 -4.01 -21.90
C PRO A 50 -18.74 -4.46 -21.16
N GLY A 51 -19.40 -3.52 -20.48
CA GLY A 51 -20.59 -3.80 -19.66
C GLY A 51 -20.30 -4.22 -18.21
N SER A 52 -19.02 -4.33 -17.82
CA SER A 52 -18.65 -4.51 -16.42
C SER A 52 -19.04 -3.27 -15.57
N ASN A 53 -19.57 -3.52 -14.37
CA ASN A 53 -19.85 -2.46 -13.40
C ASN A 53 -18.73 -2.44 -12.34
N VAL A 54 -17.64 -1.76 -12.67
CA VAL A 54 -16.46 -1.63 -11.80
C VAL A 54 -16.82 -1.00 -10.44
N PRO A 55 -17.60 0.11 -10.37
CA PRO A 55 -18.01 0.66 -9.07
C PRO A 55 -18.75 -0.34 -8.18
N ALA A 56 -19.65 -1.15 -8.75
CA ALA A 56 -20.35 -2.18 -7.98
C ALA A 56 -19.40 -3.28 -7.48
N ALA A 57 -18.41 -3.70 -8.28
CA ALA A 57 -17.39 -4.64 -7.85
C ALA A 57 -16.57 -4.10 -6.67
N PHE A 58 -16.16 -2.83 -6.71
CA PHE A 58 -15.50 -2.16 -5.59
C PHE A 58 -16.38 -2.04 -4.35
N ALA A 59 -17.68 -1.76 -4.51
CA ALA A 59 -18.61 -1.68 -3.39
C ALA A 59 -18.76 -3.04 -2.68
N ILE A 60 -18.85 -4.14 -3.45
CA ILE A 60 -18.92 -5.50 -2.90
C ILE A 60 -17.61 -5.84 -2.18
N ALA A 61 -16.45 -5.58 -2.79
CA ALA A 61 -15.16 -5.81 -2.16
C ALA A 61 -14.99 -4.98 -0.88
N GLY A 62 -15.37 -3.70 -0.92
CA GLY A 62 -15.34 -2.79 0.22
C GLY A 62 -16.18 -3.31 1.40
N LEU A 63 -17.36 -3.87 1.14
CA LEU A 63 -18.20 -4.48 2.17
C LEU A 63 -17.48 -5.62 2.91
N PHE A 64 -16.78 -6.50 2.20
CA PHE A 64 -16.00 -7.57 2.84
C PHE A 64 -14.81 -7.03 3.64
N THR A 65 -14.12 -6.02 3.09
CA THR A 65 -13.00 -5.36 3.77
C THR A 65 -13.42 -4.71 5.08
N LEU A 66 -14.66 -4.21 5.21
CA LEU A 66 -15.18 -3.65 6.47
C LEU A 66 -15.19 -4.68 7.61
N PHE A 67 -15.55 -5.94 7.34
CA PHE A 67 -15.52 -6.99 8.36
C PHE A 67 -14.09 -7.25 8.86
N THR A 68 -13.12 -7.24 7.94
CA THR A 68 -11.70 -7.33 8.28
C THR A 68 -11.26 -6.13 9.12
N ALA A 69 -11.61 -4.91 8.71
CA ALA A 69 -11.27 -3.68 9.43
C ALA A 69 -11.82 -3.68 10.86
N VAL A 70 -13.08 -4.07 11.05
CA VAL A 70 -13.68 -4.19 12.39
C VAL A 70 -12.95 -5.24 13.22
N SER A 71 -12.66 -6.41 12.66
CA SER A 71 -11.94 -7.48 13.36
C SER A 71 -10.55 -7.03 13.83
N TYR A 72 -9.78 -6.38 12.95
CA TYR A 72 -8.47 -5.82 13.28
C TYR A 72 -8.55 -4.68 14.29
N SER A 73 -9.59 -3.84 14.24
CA SER A 73 -9.79 -2.79 15.25
C SER A 73 -10.04 -3.36 16.65
N MET A 74 -10.85 -4.42 16.75
CA MET A 74 -11.12 -5.10 18.03
C MET A 74 -9.86 -5.77 18.58
N LEU A 75 -9.06 -6.42 17.71
CA LEU A 75 -7.78 -7.02 18.08
C LEU A 75 -6.76 -5.96 18.55
N GLY A 76 -6.71 -4.81 17.88
CA GLY A 76 -5.86 -3.69 18.25
C GLY A 76 -6.20 -3.10 19.62
N VAL A 77 -7.50 -3.01 19.95
CA VAL A 77 -7.98 -2.58 21.28
C VAL A 77 -7.69 -3.64 22.35
N ALA A 78 -7.91 -4.93 22.03
CA ALA A 78 -7.71 -6.02 22.97
C ALA A 78 -6.22 -6.29 23.28
N MET A 79 -5.34 -6.01 22.33
CA MET A 79 -3.90 -6.24 22.46
C MET A 79 -3.10 -4.97 22.11
N PRO A 80 -3.10 -3.92 22.97
CA PRO A 80 -2.45 -2.63 22.71
C PRO A 80 -0.93 -2.70 22.92
N ARG A 81 -0.27 -3.61 22.21
CA ARG A 81 1.17 -3.85 22.26
C ARG A 81 1.73 -3.80 20.86
N THR A 82 2.98 -3.36 20.72
CA THR A 82 3.71 -3.47 19.46
C THR A 82 3.76 -4.94 19.04
N GLY A 83 3.21 -5.24 17.86
CA GLY A 83 3.06 -6.60 17.38
C GLY A 83 1.88 -6.71 16.43
N GLY A 84 2.17 -6.81 15.13
CA GLY A 84 1.15 -6.98 14.09
C GLY A 84 0.54 -8.38 14.09
N ASP A 85 0.14 -8.83 12.91
CA ASP A 85 -0.65 -10.04 12.65
C ASP A 85 -0.17 -11.28 13.39
N TYR A 86 1.16 -11.48 13.47
CA TYR A 86 1.76 -12.59 14.19
C TYR A 86 1.31 -12.63 15.66
N ILE A 87 1.32 -11.48 16.35
CA ILE A 87 0.94 -11.41 17.77
C ILE A 87 -0.55 -11.62 17.94
N TYR A 88 -1.37 -11.08 17.05
CA TYR A 88 -2.82 -11.29 17.10
C TYR A 88 -3.18 -12.76 16.97
N ILE A 89 -2.62 -13.46 15.97
CA ILE A 89 -2.96 -14.86 15.67
C ILE A 89 -2.31 -15.83 16.66
N SER A 90 -1.03 -15.61 17.01
CA SER A 90 -0.31 -16.50 17.93
C SER A 90 -0.91 -16.55 19.33
N ARG A 91 -1.54 -15.45 19.79
CA ARG A 91 -2.16 -15.36 21.12
C ARG A 91 -3.64 -15.72 21.15
N SER A 92 -4.34 -15.61 20.03
CA SER A 92 -5.77 -15.92 19.96
C SER A 92 -6.04 -17.36 19.48
N ILE A 93 -5.18 -17.90 18.62
CA ILE A 93 -5.41 -19.19 17.96
C ILE A 93 -4.25 -20.17 18.24
N ASN A 94 -3.10 -19.95 17.60
CA ASN A 94 -1.96 -20.86 17.69
C ASN A 94 -0.67 -20.18 17.19
N PRO A 95 0.48 -20.34 17.86
CA PRO A 95 1.75 -19.72 17.44
C PRO A 95 2.26 -20.19 16.07
N VAL A 96 2.08 -21.47 15.71
CA VAL A 96 2.49 -22.00 14.41
C VAL A 96 1.64 -21.40 13.29
N LEU A 97 0.33 -21.31 13.49
CA LEU A 97 -0.55 -20.66 12.52
C LEU A 97 -0.21 -19.19 12.35
N GLY A 98 0.03 -18.47 13.46
CA GLY A 98 0.48 -17.08 13.40
C GLY A 98 1.77 -16.91 12.61
N PHE A 99 2.74 -17.80 12.78
CA PHE A 99 3.97 -17.78 12.00
C PHE A 99 3.68 -17.97 10.51
N VAL A 100 2.95 -19.03 10.14
CA VAL A 100 2.64 -19.36 8.74
C VAL A 100 1.89 -18.23 8.05
N THR A 101 0.87 -17.65 8.70
CA THR A 101 0.08 -16.56 8.10
C THR A 101 0.91 -15.30 7.92
N SER A 102 1.74 -14.93 8.90
CA SER A 102 2.58 -13.73 8.79
C SER A 102 3.69 -13.90 7.76
N TRP A 103 4.28 -15.10 7.66
CA TRP A 103 5.27 -15.39 6.63
C TRP A 103 4.63 -15.42 5.23
N GLY A 104 3.46 -16.03 5.11
CA GLY A 104 2.70 -16.04 3.86
C GLY A 104 2.31 -14.64 3.40
N PHE A 105 1.88 -13.78 4.33
CA PHE A 105 1.61 -12.37 4.04
C PHE A 105 2.86 -11.65 3.58
N TRP A 106 4.00 -11.80 4.27
CA TRP A 106 5.26 -11.19 3.86
C TRP A 106 5.70 -11.61 2.45
N LEU A 107 5.57 -12.90 2.10
CA LEU A 107 5.84 -13.37 0.73
C LEU A 107 4.90 -12.77 -0.31
N THR A 108 3.62 -12.67 0.03
CA THR A 108 2.61 -12.08 -0.85
C THR A 108 2.92 -10.62 -1.13
N GLU A 109 3.30 -9.87 -0.10
CA GLU A 109 3.71 -8.47 -0.24
C GLU A 109 4.97 -8.31 -1.08
N LEU A 110 5.98 -9.18 -0.90
CA LEU A 110 7.19 -9.15 -1.75
C LEU A 110 6.88 -9.33 -3.23
N LEU A 111 6.00 -10.27 -3.57
CA LEU A 111 5.60 -10.49 -4.96
C LEU A 111 4.75 -9.32 -5.47
N SER A 112 3.84 -8.82 -4.65
CA SER A 112 2.94 -7.72 -5.00
C SER A 112 3.71 -6.44 -5.31
N LEU A 113 4.74 -6.10 -4.54
CA LEU A 113 5.59 -4.93 -4.79
C LEU A 113 6.19 -4.95 -6.21
N GLY A 114 6.71 -6.10 -6.66
CA GLY A 114 7.28 -6.24 -8.00
C GLY A 114 6.22 -6.17 -9.11
N ILE A 115 5.06 -6.80 -8.89
CA ILE A 115 3.94 -6.79 -9.85
C ILE A 115 3.37 -5.38 -10.00
N ILE A 116 3.14 -4.67 -8.89
CA ILE A 116 2.60 -3.32 -8.88
C ILE A 116 3.57 -2.36 -9.59
N ALA A 117 4.87 -2.41 -9.27
CA ALA A 117 5.87 -1.59 -9.94
C ALA A 117 5.93 -1.82 -11.46
N TYR A 118 5.69 -3.06 -11.91
CA TYR A 118 5.62 -3.39 -13.33
C TYR A 118 4.36 -2.82 -14.00
N ILE A 119 3.20 -2.93 -13.34
CA ILE A 119 1.89 -2.50 -13.87
C ILE A 119 1.73 -0.97 -13.87
N ASP A 120 2.40 -0.27 -12.96
CA ASP A 120 2.33 1.19 -12.85
C ASP A 120 2.95 1.93 -14.06
N ILE A 121 3.93 1.31 -14.72
CA ILE A 121 4.64 1.96 -15.83
C ILE A 121 3.76 2.09 -17.09
N PRO A 122 3.05 1.04 -17.56
CA PRO A 122 2.04 1.19 -18.60
C PRO A 122 0.88 2.12 -18.20
N PHE A 123 0.55 2.21 -16.91
CA PHE A 123 -0.43 3.18 -16.43
C PHE A 123 0.07 4.63 -16.66
N TRP A 124 1.32 4.93 -16.35
CA TRP A 124 1.93 6.23 -16.71
C TRP A 124 2.01 6.45 -18.23
N GLY A 125 2.30 5.39 -19.00
CA GLY A 125 2.22 5.44 -20.47
C GLY A 125 0.83 5.85 -20.97
N THR A 126 -0.23 5.34 -20.33
CA THR A 126 -1.62 5.74 -20.63
C THR A 126 -1.86 7.21 -20.30
N ALA A 127 -1.33 7.72 -19.18
CA ALA A 127 -1.41 9.14 -18.84
C ALA A 127 -0.71 10.03 -19.88
N PHE A 128 0.50 9.66 -20.34
CA PHE A 128 1.18 10.37 -21.43
C PHE A 128 0.39 10.32 -22.74
N ARG A 129 -0.31 9.21 -23.02
CA ARG A 129 -1.16 9.10 -24.20
C ARG A 129 -2.37 10.05 -24.16
N ILE A 130 -2.98 10.19 -22.99
CA ILE A 130 -4.08 11.15 -22.75
C ILE A 130 -3.56 12.58 -22.88
N TYR A 131 -2.38 12.87 -22.33
CA TYR A 131 -1.76 14.19 -22.50
C TYR A 131 -1.41 14.49 -23.96
N GLY A 132 -0.89 13.50 -24.69
CA GLY A 132 -0.58 13.62 -26.12
C GLY A 132 -1.82 13.89 -26.96
N SER A 133 -2.95 13.24 -26.65
CA SER A 133 -4.21 13.50 -27.37
C SER A 133 -4.79 14.88 -27.08
N ALA A 134 -4.58 15.43 -25.89
CA ALA A 134 -5.01 16.79 -25.54
C ALA A 134 -4.09 17.89 -26.11
N SER A 135 -2.78 17.64 -26.16
CA SER A 135 -1.75 18.61 -26.57
C SER A 135 -1.36 18.54 -28.05
N GLY A 136 -1.66 17.43 -28.72
CA GLY A 136 -1.21 17.15 -30.09
C GLY A 136 0.31 16.92 -30.22
N SER A 137 1.02 16.71 -29.10
CA SER A 137 2.47 16.53 -29.11
C SER A 137 2.88 15.10 -29.51
N GLU A 138 3.68 14.98 -30.57
CA GLU A 138 4.19 13.69 -31.06
C GLU A 138 5.12 13.01 -30.05
N SER A 139 5.95 13.79 -29.34
CA SER A 139 6.84 13.28 -28.29
C SER A 139 6.12 12.64 -27.11
N ALA A 140 4.92 13.10 -26.77
CA ALA A 140 4.11 12.49 -25.72
C ALA A 140 3.55 11.13 -26.15
N PHE A 141 3.22 10.97 -27.44
CA PHE A 141 2.81 9.68 -27.98
C PHE A 141 3.98 8.69 -28.05
N ASP A 142 5.17 9.13 -28.46
CA ASP A 142 6.37 8.28 -28.46
C ASP A 142 6.78 7.83 -27.06
N THR A 143 6.65 8.72 -26.08
CA THR A 143 6.89 8.38 -24.68
C THR A 143 5.83 7.39 -24.18
N ALA A 144 4.56 7.60 -24.54
CA ALA A 144 3.47 6.71 -24.18
C ALA A 144 3.64 5.29 -24.76
N THR A 145 4.00 5.17 -26.03
CA THR A 145 4.25 3.87 -26.68
C THR A 145 5.45 3.17 -26.06
N THR A 146 6.55 3.91 -25.81
CA THR A 146 7.74 3.36 -25.14
C THR A 146 7.40 2.79 -23.77
N LEU A 147 6.62 3.50 -22.95
CA LEU A 147 6.23 3.06 -21.60
C LEU A 147 5.16 1.97 -21.60
N SER A 148 4.42 1.78 -22.70
CA SER A 148 3.32 0.80 -22.78
C SER A 148 3.70 -0.49 -23.51
N GLU A 149 4.63 -0.44 -24.46
CA GLU A 149 4.92 -1.55 -25.38
C GLU A 149 6.34 -2.11 -25.22
N ASN A 150 7.32 -1.29 -24.80
CA ASN A 150 8.71 -1.74 -24.69
C ASN A 150 8.94 -2.48 -23.36
N GLN A 151 8.87 -3.80 -23.40
CA GLN A 151 9.04 -4.66 -22.23
C GLN A 151 10.40 -4.46 -21.52
N GLY A 152 11.47 -4.15 -22.25
CA GLY A 152 12.78 -3.90 -21.67
C GLY A 152 12.82 -2.63 -20.81
N VAL A 153 12.18 -1.56 -21.29
CA VAL A 153 12.04 -0.29 -20.56
C VAL A 153 11.15 -0.48 -19.33
N ILE A 154 10.01 -1.16 -19.49
CA ILE A 154 9.09 -1.43 -18.38
C ILE A 154 9.79 -2.21 -17.27
N LEU A 155 10.50 -3.29 -17.58
CA LEU A 155 11.20 -4.08 -16.56
C LEU A 155 12.31 -3.27 -15.87
N THR A 156 13.06 -2.47 -16.62
CA THR A 156 14.17 -1.68 -16.07
C THR A 156 13.64 -0.59 -15.14
N LEU A 157 12.60 0.14 -15.55
CA LEU A 157 11.96 1.15 -14.71
C LEU A 157 11.29 0.53 -13.48
N ALA A 158 10.70 -0.66 -13.59
CA ALA A 158 10.06 -1.34 -12.46
C ALA A 158 11.10 -1.72 -11.40
N ILE A 159 12.24 -2.25 -11.83
CA ILE A 159 13.37 -2.56 -10.94
C ILE A 159 13.90 -1.29 -10.28
N ILE A 160 14.03 -0.19 -11.03
CA ILE A 160 14.45 1.11 -10.48
C ILE A 160 13.46 1.58 -9.40
N ILE A 161 12.15 1.51 -9.65
CA ILE A 161 11.11 1.86 -8.69
C ILE A 161 11.23 1.02 -7.42
N CYS A 162 11.40 -0.30 -7.56
CA CYS A 162 11.59 -1.20 -6.40
C CYS A 162 12.85 -0.84 -5.59
N ILE A 163 13.97 -0.56 -6.26
CA ILE A 163 15.23 -0.17 -5.60
C ILE A 163 15.06 1.17 -4.87
N VAL A 164 14.47 2.17 -5.53
CA VAL A 164 14.24 3.50 -4.92
C VAL A 164 13.32 3.37 -3.71
N SER A 165 12.22 2.62 -3.84
CA SER A 165 11.30 2.35 -2.72
C SER A 165 12.01 1.64 -1.56
N ALA A 166 12.86 0.64 -1.84
CA ALA A 166 13.65 -0.03 -0.82
C ALA A 166 14.63 0.95 -0.12
N LEU A 167 15.30 1.82 -0.89
CA LEU A 167 16.18 2.85 -0.33
C LEU A 167 15.44 3.83 0.57
N VAL A 168 14.23 4.24 0.19
CA VAL A 168 13.37 5.11 0.99
C VAL A 168 13.04 4.46 2.34
N THR A 169 12.80 3.14 2.38
CA THR A 169 12.53 2.44 3.66
C THR A 169 13.73 2.47 4.62
N TYR A 170 14.97 2.62 4.12
CA TYR A 170 16.16 2.74 4.95
C TYR A 170 16.37 4.15 5.54
N LEU A 171 15.66 5.18 5.06
CA LEU A 171 15.78 6.57 5.55
C LEU A 171 15.12 6.80 6.93
N GLY A 172 14.53 5.75 7.52
CA GLY A 172 13.91 5.77 8.84
C GLY A 172 12.43 6.19 8.83
N THR A 173 11.71 5.83 9.89
CA THR A 173 10.25 5.97 10.01
C THR A 173 9.78 7.42 9.89
N ARG A 174 10.58 8.38 10.38
CA ARG A 174 10.24 9.80 10.32
C ARG A 174 10.20 10.34 8.89
N VAL A 175 11.22 10.03 8.08
CA VAL A 175 11.29 10.48 6.68
C VAL A 175 10.19 9.82 5.87
N TYR A 176 10.01 8.52 6.05
CA TYR A 176 8.92 7.76 5.43
C TYR A 176 7.53 8.36 5.75
N SER A 177 7.30 8.75 7.00
CA SER A 177 6.05 9.41 7.42
C SER A 177 5.79 10.72 6.67
N TRP A 178 6.82 11.52 6.44
CA TRP A 178 6.70 12.75 5.66
C TRP A 178 6.36 12.48 4.20
N ILE A 179 7.05 11.51 3.58
CA ILE A 179 6.82 11.14 2.19
C ILE A 179 5.37 10.70 1.98
N ILE A 180 4.87 9.80 2.81
CA ILE A 180 3.49 9.33 2.73
C ILE A 180 2.48 10.46 2.95
N ASN A 181 2.68 11.27 3.98
CA ASN A 181 1.73 12.34 4.31
C ASN A 181 1.67 13.39 3.19
N ILE A 182 2.81 13.79 2.65
CA ILE A 182 2.88 14.76 1.55
C ILE A 182 2.29 14.14 0.27
N GLY A 183 2.66 12.91 -0.05
CA GLY A 183 2.18 12.24 -1.26
C GLY A 183 0.67 12.02 -1.26
N LEU A 184 0.09 11.65 -0.11
CA LEU A 184 -1.37 11.53 0.03
C LEU A 184 -2.08 12.89 -0.15
N VAL A 185 -1.55 13.96 0.46
CA VAL A 185 -2.15 15.31 0.34
C VAL A 185 -2.03 15.85 -1.09
N ALA A 186 -0.92 15.55 -1.77
CA ALA A 186 -0.70 15.93 -3.16
C ALA A 186 -1.48 15.04 -4.16
N GLY A 187 -2.00 13.89 -3.72
CA GLY A 187 -2.67 12.91 -4.58
C GLY A 187 -1.72 12.18 -5.54
N ILE A 188 -0.45 12.04 -5.16
CA ILE A 188 0.62 11.44 -5.98
C ILE A 188 0.96 10.01 -5.52
N LEU A 189 0.54 9.64 -4.30
CA LEU A 189 0.62 8.28 -3.74
C LEU A 189 -0.79 7.74 -3.52
#